data_AF-A0A946WEH4-F1
#
_entry.id   AF-A0A946WEH4-F1
#
_cell.length_a   1.000
_cell.length_b   1.000
_cell.length_c   1.000
_cell.angle_alpha   90.00
_cell.angle_beta   90.00
_cell.angle_gamma   90.00
#
_symmetry.space_group_name_H-M   'P 1'
#
loop_
_entity.id
_entity.type
_entity.pdbx_description
1 polymer ?
#
loop_
_entity_poly.entity_id
_entity_poly.type
_entity_poly.pdbx_seq_one_letter_code
_entity_poly.pdbx_strand_id
1 'polypeptide(L)'
;MLERCKLTRMQIRFFLLSALLFSICFSQQNKLFWDGNDWNKVSKSVEYHPEMTLRVKRAYLTGVLDGRLYGYLKTWTKDQFIADDVFSETVDYLTPRELIKNLNFFYEDPLNSYIPIPSAIVIANMYGERVPIPIIEEYILVTRRWINNLMLDLDTLNYSKLIEDKFIKHHEKTFNRSE
;
A
#
# COMPACT_ATOMS: atom_id res chain seq x y z
N MET A 1 49.50 14.28 -17.15
CA MET A 1 48.57 14.89 -18.11
C MET A 1 47.16 14.60 -17.61
N LEU A 2 46.55 15.52 -16.85
CA LEU A 2 45.19 15.36 -16.33
C LEU A 2 44.36 16.51 -16.92
N GLU A 3 43.62 16.24 -17.99
CA GLU A 3 42.64 17.20 -18.50
C GLU A 3 41.49 17.31 -17.52
N ARG A 4 41.42 18.44 -16.81
CA ARG A 4 40.22 18.81 -16.05
C ARG A 4 39.16 19.25 -17.05
N CYS A 5 38.17 18.38 -17.28
CA CYS A 5 36.97 18.71 -18.02
C CYS A 5 36.22 19.87 -17.31
N LYS A 6 36.30 21.09 -17.86
CA LYS A 6 35.51 22.22 -17.39
C LYS A 6 34.11 22.12 -18.00
N LEU A 7 33.19 21.50 -17.27
CA LEU A 7 31.79 21.40 -17.68
C LEU A 7 31.17 22.82 -17.69
N THR A 8 30.67 23.26 -18.83
CA THR A 8 30.04 24.57 -18.96
C THR A 8 28.71 24.60 -18.20
N ARG A 9 28.30 25.77 -17.70
CA ARG A 9 27.04 25.98 -16.94
C ARG A 9 25.81 25.44 -17.69
N MET A 10 25.85 25.43 -19.02
CA MET A 10 24.80 24.91 -19.90
C MET A 10 24.77 23.38 -19.92
N GLN A 11 25.93 22.72 -19.94
CA GLN A 11 26.04 21.25 -19.85
C GLN A 11 25.55 20.72 -18.50
N ILE A 12 25.84 21.44 -17.40
CA ILE A 12 25.32 21.08 -16.05
C ILE A 12 23.78 21.16 -16.02
N ARG A 13 23.20 22.22 -16.60
CA ARG A 13 21.73 22.36 -16.68
C ARG A 13 21.10 21.24 -17.50
N PHE A 14 21.71 20.86 -18.62
CA PHE A 14 21.22 19.77 -19.46
C PHE A 14 21.26 18.43 -18.73
N PHE A 15 22.32 18.18 -17.95
CA PHE A 15 22.47 16.97 -17.13
C PHE A 15 21.45 16.92 -15.99
N LEU A 16 21.17 18.05 -15.34
CA LEU A 16 20.13 18.14 -14.30
C LEU A 16 18.73 17.95 -14.90
N LEU A 17 18.46 18.52 -16.07
CA LEU A 17 17.18 18.37 -16.75
C LEU A 17 16.96 16.91 -17.20
N SER A 18 18.01 16.26 -17.73
CA SER A 18 17.93 14.85 -18.13
C SER A 18 17.74 13.93 -16.93
N ALA A 19 18.46 14.17 -15.83
CA ALA A 19 18.28 13.42 -14.58
C ALA A 19 16.86 13.60 -14.01
N LEU A 20 16.31 14.82 -14.05
CA LEU A 20 14.94 15.11 -13.61
C LEU A 20 13.91 14.37 -14.48
N LEU A 21 14.06 14.42 -15.81
CA LEU A 21 13.19 13.71 -16.76
C LEU A 21 13.27 12.19 -16.57
N PHE A 22 14.47 11.65 -16.34
CA PHE A 22 14.66 10.23 -16.04
C PHE A 22 13.95 9.84 -14.74
N SER A 23 14.03 10.69 -13.70
CA SER A 23 13.34 10.46 -12.42
C SER A 23 11.81 10.38 -12.60
N ILE A 24 11.25 11.19 -13.50
CA ILE A 24 9.82 11.19 -13.82
C ILE A 24 9.43 9.93 -14.61
N CYS A 25 10.28 9.46 -15.52
CA CYS A 25 10.04 8.22 -16.28
C CYS A 25 10.11 6.95 -15.40
N PHE A 26 10.88 6.99 -14.31
CA PHE A 26 10.94 5.93 -13.29
C PHE A 26 9.94 6.14 -12.14
N SER A 27 9.04 7.13 -12.28
CA SER A 27 7.96 7.35 -11.32
C SER A 27 7.07 6.10 -11.19
N GLN A 28 6.67 5.84 -9.95
CA GLN A 28 6.09 4.61 -9.43
C GLN A 28 5.03 3.95 -10.31
N GLN A 29 5.02 2.61 -10.33
CA GLN A 29 3.86 1.84 -10.73
C GLN A 29 2.64 2.37 -9.96
N ASN A 30 1.54 2.66 -10.66
CA ASN A 30 0.27 3.04 -10.06
C ASN A 30 -0.29 1.85 -9.27
N LYS A 31 0.26 1.60 -8.09
CA LYS A 31 -0.12 0.49 -7.24
C LYS A 31 -0.94 1.03 -6.09
N LEU A 32 -2.17 0.55 -5.98
CA LEU A 32 -3.08 1.01 -4.94
C LEU A 32 -2.64 0.53 -3.54
N PHE A 33 -2.05 -0.66 -3.46
CA PHE A 33 -1.61 -1.29 -2.20
C PHE A 33 -0.26 -1.98 -2.36
N TRP A 34 0.51 -2.12 -1.28
CA TRP A 34 1.52 -3.18 -1.26
C TRP A 34 0.85 -4.53 -1.18
N ASP A 35 1.45 -5.53 -1.82
CA ASP A 35 1.03 -6.92 -1.83
C ASP A 35 2.19 -7.86 -1.45
N GLY A 36 1.99 -9.16 -1.62
CA GLY A 36 3.02 -10.18 -1.39
C GLY A 36 4.26 -10.02 -2.26
N ASN A 37 4.16 -9.47 -3.47
CA ASN A 37 5.32 -9.21 -4.31
C ASN A 37 6.23 -8.15 -3.68
N ASP A 38 5.66 -7.08 -3.15
CA ASP A 38 6.44 -6.05 -2.46
C ASP A 38 7.02 -6.58 -1.16
N TRP A 39 6.20 -7.34 -0.41
CA TRP A 39 6.62 -8.00 0.83
C TRP A 39 7.86 -8.88 0.64
N ASN A 40 7.84 -9.69 -0.42
CA ASN A 40 8.91 -10.64 -0.73
C ASN A 40 10.15 -9.93 -1.30
N LYS A 41 9.99 -8.75 -1.93
CA LYS A 41 11.12 -7.93 -2.41
C LYS A 41 11.85 -7.18 -1.29
N VAL A 42 11.26 -7.02 -0.11
CA VAL A 42 11.89 -6.27 1.00
C VAL A 42 13.28 -6.83 1.34
N SER A 43 13.42 -8.15 1.46
CA SER A 43 14.72 -8.75 1.79
C SER A 43 15.78 -8.37 0.75
N LYS A 44 15.42 -8.43 -0.53
CA LYS A 44 16.30 -8.03 -1.64
C LYS A 44 16.64 -6.54 -1.60
N SER A 45 15.69 -5.66 -1.26
CA SER A 45 15.92 -4.21 -1.25
C SER A 45 16.84 -3.73 -0.11
N VAL A 46 17.03 -4.55 0.92
CA VAL A 46 17.96 -4.29 2.03
C VAL A 46 19.16 -5.25 2.04
N GLU A 47 19.53 -5.78 0.86
CA GLU A 47 20.69 -6.67 0.68
C GLU A 47 20.67 -7.89 1.62
N TYR A 48 19.47 -8.40 1.90
CA TYR A 48 19.20 -9.54 2.77
C TYR A 48 19.63 -9.34 4.23
N HIS A 49 19.86 -8.10 4.68
CA HIS A 49 20.16 -7.84 6.08
C HIS A 49 18.92 -8.12 6.96
N PRO A 50 18.96 -9.09 7.89
CA PRO A 50 17.77 -9.58 8.59
C PRO A 50 17.13 -8.51 9.48
N GLU A 51 17.94 -7.73 10.18
CA GLU A 51 17.43 -6.64 11.04
C GLU A 51 16.75 -5.53 10.23
N MET A 52 17.31 -5.17 9.07
CA MET A 52 16.72 -4.15 8.20
C MET A 52 15.45 -4.67 7.54
N THR A 53 15.41 -5.95 7.17
CA THR A 53 14.21 -6.61 6.63
C THR A 53 13.08 -6.52 7.65
N LEU A 54 13.36 -6.88 8.90
CA LEU A 54 12.40 -6.79 10.00
C LEU A 54 11.96 -5.33 10.22
N ARG A 55 12.89 -4.38 10.20
CA ARG A 55 12.61 -2.96 10.43
C ARG A 55 11.70 -2.38 9.36
N VAL A 56 11.96 -2.65 8.09
CA VAL A 56 11.14 -2.19 6.96
C VAL A 56 9.74 -2.81 7.03
N LYS A 57 9.65 -4.14 7.20
CA LYS A 57 8.36 -4.84 7.33
C LYS A 57 7.54 -4.31 8.50
N ARG A 58 8.19 -4.10 9.66
CA ARG A 58 7.53 -3.54 10.84
C ARG A 58 7.04 -2.11 10.61
N ALA A 59 7.86 -1.25 10.03
CA ALA A 59 7.47 0.14 9.74
C ALA A 59 6.25 0.19 8.81
N TYR A 60 6.20 -0.67 7.80
CA TYR A 60 5.05 -0.78 6.91
C TYR A 60 3.79 -1.23 7.67
N LEU A 61 3.88 -2.31 8.46
CA LEU A 61 2.74 -2.81 9.24
C LEU A 61 2.19 -1.78 10.21
N THR A 62 3.07 -1.08 10.94
CA THR A 62 2.67 0.00 11.84
C THR A 62 1.96 1.11 11.07
N GLY A 63 2.47 1.53 9.91
CA GLY A 63 1.80 2.54 9.09
C GLY A 63 0.40 2.13 8.61
N VAL A 64 0.20 0.85 8.25
CA VAL A 64 -1.12 0.33 7.87
C VAL A 64 -2.08 0.34 9.07
N LEU A 65 -1.63 -0.13 10.23
CA LEU A 65 -2.44 -0.17 11.45
C LEU A 65 -2.81 1.24 11.92
N ASP A 66 -1.86 2.18 11.89
CA ASP A 66 -2.10 3.58 12.22
C ASP A 66 -3.10 4.23 11.24
N GLY A 67 -2.98 3.92 9.94
CA GLY A 67 -3.92 4.37 8.92
C GLY A 67 -5.34 3.83 9.15
N ARG A 68 -5.46 2.55 9.53
CA ARG A 68 -6.75 1.94 9.90
C ARG A 68 -7.33 2.62 11.14
N LEU A 69 -6.55 2.81 12.19
CA LEU A 69 -6.98 3.49 13.42
C LEU A 69 -7.45 4.92 13.13
N TYR A 70 -6.71 5.66 12.31
CA TYR A 70 -7.13 6.99 11.86
C TYR A 70 -8.49 6.94 11.12
N GLY A 71 -8.65 5.97 10.21
CA GLY A 71 -9.91 5.75 9.48
C GLY A 71 -11.08 5.49 10.43
N TYR A 72 -10.90 4.57 11.37
CA TYR A 72 -11.89 4.26 12.41
C TYR A 72 -12.28 5.51 13.20
N LEU A 73 -11.31 6.21 13.80
CA LEU A 73 -11.59 7.40 14.62
C LEU A 73 -12.30 8.50 13.83
N LYS A 74 -11.91 8.69 12.57
CA LYS A 74 -12.54 9.67 11.70
C LYS A 74 -14.00 9.32 11.38
N THR A 75 -14.28 8.06 11.07
CA THR A 75 -15.65 7.59 10.83
C THR A 75 -16.47 7.67 12.12
N TRP A 76 -15.89 7.25 13.25
CA TRP A 76 -16.53 7.25 14.56
C TRP A 76 -17.00 8.64 14.98
N THR A 77 -16.23 9.70 14.69
CA THR A 77 -16.65 11.09 14.95
C THR A 77 -17.88 11.54 14.16
N LYS A 78 -18.27 10.80 13.12
CA LYS A 78 -19.44 11.07 12.28
C LYS A 78 -20.59 10.13 12.60
N ASP A 79 -20.29 8.85 12.68
CA ASP A 79 -21.23 7.80 13.01
C ASP A 79 -20.46 6.65 13.67
N GLN A 80 -20.73 6.43 14.95
CA GLN A 80 -20.11 5.36 15.71
C GLN A 80 -20.54 3.97 15.22
N PHE A 81 -21.83 3.78 14.89
CA PHE A 81 -22.33 2.47 14.50
C PHE A 81 -21.68 2.01 13.20
N ILE A 82 -21.54 2.91 12.22
CA ILE A 82 -20.83 2.61 10.97
C ILE A 82 -19.35 2.32 11.22
N ALA A 83 -18.70 3.04 12.14
CA ALA A 83 -17.30 2.78 12.46
C ALA A 83 -17.10 1.39 13.08
N ASP A 84 -17.95 1.04 14.03
CA ASP A 84 -17.89 -0.24 14.74
C ASP A 84 -18.20 -1.42 13.79
N ASP A 85 -19.13 -1.24 12.85
CA ASP A 85 -19.48 -2.24 11.82
C ASP A 85 -18.36 -2.44 10.79
N VAL A 86 -17.89 -1.34 10.17
CA VAL A 86 -16.91 -1.36 9.07
C VAL A 86 -15.51 -1.79 9.53
N PHE A 87 -15.13 -1.49 10.77
CA PHE A 87 -13.81 -1.82 11.32
C PHE A 87 -13.91 -2.90 12.41
N SER A 88 -14.89 -3.79 12.28
CA SER A 88 -15.14 -4.89 13.22
C SER A 88 -14.07 -5.99 13.18
N GLU A 89 -13.17 -6.01 12.19
CA GLU A 89 -12.17 -7.07 12.09
C GLU A 89 -11.07 -6.94 13.15
N THR A 90 -10.63 -8.07 13.67
CA THR A 90 -9.47 -8.12 14.56
C THR A 90 -8.18 -7.97 13.77
N VAL A 91 -7.32 -7.04 14.22
CA VAL A 91 -6.03 -6.76 13.56
C VAL A 91 -4.82 -6.78 14.50
N ASP A 92 -5.07 -6.92 15.81
CA ASP A 92 -4.10 -6.74 16.89
C ASP A 92 -3.96 -7.99 17.80
N TYR A 93 -4.54 -9.13 17.40
CA TYR A 93 -4.37 -10.40 18.11
C TYR A 93 -2.90 -10.86 18.11
N LEU A 94 -2.22 -10.74 16.98
CA LEU A 94 -0.80 -11.10 16.83
C LEU A 94 0.13 -9.94 17.18
N THR A 95 1.22 -10.24 17.87
CA THR A 95 2.31 -9.27 18.03
C THR A 95 2.94 -8.93 16.66
N PRO A 96 3.60 -7.77 16.49
CA PRO A 96 4.23 -7.42 15.21
C PRO A 96 5.22 -8.48 14.68
N ARG A 97 5.91 -9.19 15.57
CA ARG A 97 6.84 -10.27 15.18
C ARG A 97 6.08 -11.49 14.67
N GLU A 98 5.00 -11.88 15.34
CA GLU A 98 4.16 -13.00 14.90
C GLU A 98 3.43 -12.66 13.61
N LEU A 99 2.93 -11.43 13.48
CA LEU A 99 2.30 -10.95 12.25
C LEU A 99 3.26 -11.02 11.07
N ILE A 100 4.50 -10.53 11.23
CA ILE A 100 5.53 -10.65 10.18
C ILE A 100 5.80 -12.12 9.82
N LYS A 101 5.89 -13.01 10.81
CA LYS A 101 6.10 -14.44 10.58
C LYS A 101 4.93 -15.08 9.80
N ASN A 102 3.70 -14.77 10.19
CA ASN A 102 2.50 -15.27 9.52
C ASN A 102 2.39 -14.74 8.09
N LEU A 103 2.69 -13.45 7.87
CA LEU A 103 2.70 -12.87 6.52
C LEU A 103 3.80 -13.47 5.65
N ASN A 104 4.99 -13.76 6.20
CA ASN A 104 6.03 -14.46 5.44
C ASN A 104 5.51 -15.83 4.95
N PHE A 105 4.91 -16.62 5.85
CA PHE A 105 4.34 -17.92 5.49
C PHE A 105 3.18 -17.80 4.49
N PHE A 106 2.28 -16.84 4.69
CA PHE A 106 1.14 -16.60 3.79
C PHE A 106 1.59 -16.26 2.37
N TYR A 107 2.64 -15.44 2.22
CA TYR A 107 3.17 -15.02 0.93
C TYR A 107 4.25 -15.96 0.35
N GLU A 108 4.52 -17.11 0.99
CA GLU A 108 5.26 -18.20 0.35
C GLU A 108 4.43 -18.85 -0.77
N ASP A 109 3.09 -18.86 -0.65
CA ASP A 109 2.20 -19.30 -1.72
C ASP A 109 2.11 -18.24 -2.83
N PRO A 110 2.53 -18.56 -4.08
CA PRO A 110 2.44 -17.63 -5.20
C PRO A 110 1.02 -17.12 -5.47
N LEU A 111 -0.02 -17.91 -5.16
CA LEU A 111 -1.43 -17.53 -5.32
C LEU A 111 -1.87 -16.41 -4.37
N ASN A 112 -1.08 -16.12 -3.34
CA ASN A 112 -1.32 -15.03 -2.40
C ASN A 112 -0.56 -13.75 -2.77
N SER A 113 0.36 -13.79 -3.75
CA SER A 113 1.28 -12.68 -4.05
C SER A 113 0.60 -11.35 -4.37
N TYR A 114 -0.62 -11.36 -4.88
CA TYR A 114 -1.39 -10.18 -5.27
C TYR A 114 -2.40 -9.74 -4.20
N ILE A 115 -2.53 -10.48 -3.08
CA ILE A 115 -3.40 -10.10 -1.97
C ILE A 115 -2.74 -8.91 -1.23
N PRO A 116 -3.45 -7.78 -1.06
CA PRO A 116 -2.92 -6.63 -0.34
C PRO A 116 -2.52 -6.94 1.10
N ILE A 117 -1.45 -6.30 1.58
CA ILE A 117 -0.98 -6.47 2.97
C ILE A 117 -2.10 -6.20 4.00
N PRO A 118 -2.95 -5.15 3.89
CA PRO A 118 -4.02 -4.92 4.86
C PRO A 118 -4.96 -6.12 5.01
N SER A 119 -5.35 -6.75 3.90
CA SER A 119 -6.20 -7.94 3.91
C SER A 119 -5.47 -9.15 4.51
N ALA A 120 -4.18 -9.31 4.20
CA ALA A 120 -3.36 -10.37 4.78
C ALA A 120 -3.15 -10.21 6.28
N ILE A 121 -3.16 -8.99 6.82
CA ILE A 121 -3.15 -8.75 8.28
C ILE A 121 -4.39 -9.34 8.93
N VAL A 122 -5.58 -9.10 8.36
CA VAL A 122 -6.83 -9.67 8.87
C VAL A 122 -6.77 -11.21 8.82
N ILE A 123 -6.37 -11.77 7.68
CA ILE A 123 -6.22 -13.23 7.50
C ILE A 123 -5.24 -13.82 8.53
N ALA A 124 -4.10 -13.16 8.77
CA ALA A 124 -3.11 -13.63 9.74
C ALA A 124 -3.68 -13.63 11.17
N ASN A 125 -4.44 -12.60 11.55
CA ASN A 125 -5.09 -12.56 12.86
C ASN A 125 -6.20 -13.63 12.98
N MET A 126 -6.99 -13.86 11.92
CA MET A 126 -7.96 -14.96 11.89
C MET A 126 -7.31 -16.33 12.13
N TYR A 127 -6.13 -16.58 11.52
CA TYR A 127 -5.35 -17.79 11.81
C TYR A 127 -4.88 -17.84 13.27
N GLY A 128 -4.40 -16.71 13.81
CA GLY A 128 -4.00 -16.58 15.21
C GLY A 128 -5.13 -16.91 16.18
N GLU A 129 -6.32 -16.37 15.90
CA GLU A 129 -7.55 -16.55 16.68
C GLU A 129 -8.19 -17.93 16.53
N ARG A 130 -7.68 -18.75 15.60
CA ARG A 130 -8.23 -20.07 15.28
C ARG A 130 -9.67 -20.01 14.76
N VAL A 131 -9.97 -18.99 13.96
CA VAL A 131 -11.21 -18.94 13.16
C VAL A 131 -11.31 -20.23 12.32
N PRO A 132 -12.50 -20.83 12.17
CA PRO A 132 -12.66 -22.02 11.34
C PRO A 132 -12.07 -21.85 9.95
N ILE A 133 -11.24 -22.82 9.51
CA ILE A 133 -10.54 -22.78 8.22
C ILE A 133 -11.47 -22.48 7.02
N PRO A 134 -12.70 -23.04 6.92
CA PRO A 134 -13.59 -22.72 5.81
C PRO A 134 -13.93 -21.22 5.70
N ILE A 135 -14.04 -20.52 6.84
CA ILE A 135 -14.33 -19.08 6.88
C ILE A 135 -13.11 -18.29 6.40
N ILE A 136 -11.90 -18.70 6.80
CA ILE A 136 -10.65 -18.07 6.36
C ILE A 136 -10.45 -18.26 4.86
N GLU A 137 -10.69 -19.46 4.34
CA GLU A 137 -10.60 -19.78 2.92
C GLU A 137 -11.61 -18.99 2.09
N GLU A 138 -12.85 -18.86 2.57
CA GLU A 138 -13.87 -18.02 1.95
C GLU A 138 -13.43 -16.55 1.90
N TYR A 139 -12.90 -16.01 3.02
CA TYR A 139 -12.41 -14.65 3.08
C TYR A 139 -11.25 -14.40 2.11
N ILE A 140 -10.28 -15.32 2.04
CA ILE A 140 -9.17 -15.25 1.07
C ILE A 140 -9.73 -15.23 -0.36
N LEU A 141 -10.70 -16.07 -0.66
CA LEU A 141 -11.28 -16.19 -1.99
C LEU A 141 -12.06 -14.93 -2.38
N VAL A 142 -12.86 -14.37 -1.47
CA VAL A 142 -13.56 -13.09 -1.69
C VAL A 142 -12.55 -11.95 -1.87
N THR A 143 -11.50 -11.90 -1.06
CA THR A 143 -10.43 -10.90 -1.18
C THR A 143 -9.74 -10.95 -2.54
N ARG A 144 -9.42 -12.15 -3.04
CA ARG A 144 -8.83 -12.35 -4.38
C ARG A 144 -9.76 -11.86 -5.49
N ARG A 145 -11.06 -12.18 -5.43
CA ARG A 145 -12.04 -11.68 -6.40
C ARG A 145 -12.16 -10.16 -6.35
N TRP A 146 -12.22 -9.58 -5.15
CA TRP A 146 -12.33 -8.14 -4.95
C TRP A 146 -11.14 -7.40 -5.54
N ILE A 147 -9.89 -7.80 -5.23
CA ILE A 147 -8.71 -7.10 -5.76
C ILE A 147 -8.60 -7.24 -7.28
N ASN A 148 -8.96 -8.40 -7.83
CA ASN A 148 -8.97 -8.60 -9.29
C ASN A 148 -10.00 -7.69 -9.96
N ASN A 149 -11.22 -7.62 -9.43
CA ASN A 149 -12.24 -6.72 -9.96
C ASN A 149 -11.80 -5.26 -9.84
N LEU A 150 -11.23 -4.86 -8.70
CA LEU A 150 -10.73 -3.50 -8.50
C LEU A 150 -9.62 -3.14 -9.50
N MET A 151 -8.71 -4.07 -9.81
CA MET A 151 -7.68 -3.84 -10.83
C MET A 151 -8.29 -3.72 -12.23
N LEU A 152 -9.24 -4.60 -12.58
CA LEU A 152 -9.96 -4.51 -13.86
C LEU A 152 -10.75 -3.20 -13.98
N ASP A 153 -11.40 -2.76 -12.92
CA ASP A 153 -12.13 -1.51 -12.86
C ASP A 153 -11.17 -0.33 -13.02
N LEU A 154 -9.99 -0.35 -12.39
CA LEU A 154 -8.97 0.69 -12.54
C LEU A 154 -8.38 0.75 -13.95
N ASP A 155 -8.14 -0.41 -14.57
CA ASP A 155 -7.61 -0.50 -15.93
C ASP A 155 -8.66 -0.08 -16.98
N THR A 156 -9.94 -0.32 -16.70
CA THR A 156 -11.06 0.10 -17.56
C THR A 156 -11.57 1.51 -17.25
N LEU A 157 -11.25 2.06 -16.07
CA LEU A 157 -11.52 3.44 -15.71
C LEU A 157 -10.77 4.34 -16.67
N ASN A 158 -11.54 5.08 -17.46
CA ASN A 158 -11.04 6.18 -18.25
C ASN A 158 -10.46 7.19 -17.27
N TYR A 159 -9.14 7.16 -17.04
CA TYR A 159 -8.40 7.99 -16.08
C TYR A 159 -8.82 9.47 -16.17
N SER A 160 -9.27 9.92 -17.34
CA SER A 160 -9.88 11.25 -17.55
C SER A 160 -11.04 11.55 -16.59
N LYS A 161 -11.97 10.62 -16.37
CA LYS A 161 -13.13 10.79 -15.49
C LYS A 161 -12.74 10.94 -14.02
N LEU A 162 -11.73 10.19 -13.56
CA LEU A 162 -11.21 10.31 -12.19
C LEU A 162 -10.51 11.66 -11.95
N ILE A 163 -9.79 12.16 -12.96
CA ILE A 163 -9.16 13.48 -12.90
C ILE A 163 -10.22 14.59 -12.91
N GLU A 164 -11.26 14.45 -13.72
CA GLU A 164 -12.41 15.36 -13.78
C GLU A 164 -13.16 15.41 -12.44
N ASP A 165 -13.52 14.26 -11.86
CA ASP A 165 -14.20 14.17 -10.57
C ASP A 165 -13.34 14.77 -9.43
N LYS A 166 -12.02 14.54 -9.45
CA LYS A 166 -11.09 15.13 -8.47
C LYS A 166 -10.97 16.64 -8.65
N PHE A 167 -10.95 17.12 -9.89
CA PHE A 167 -10.93 18.55 -10.22
C PHE A 167 -12.20 19.24 -9.72
N ILE A 168 -13.37 18.70 -10.03
CA ILE A 168 -14.68 19.22 -9.60
C ILE A 168 -14.74 19.29 -8.08
N LYS A 169 -14.44 18.18 -7.38
CA LYS A 169 -14.46 18.11 -5.92
C LYS A 169 -13.51 19.10 -5.26
N HIS A 170 -12.34 19.35 -5.84
CA HIS A 170 -11.40 20.34 -5.32
C HIS A 170 -11.90 21.76 -5.56
N HIS A 171 -12.47 22.04 -6.73
CA HIS A 171 -13.04 23.35 -7.08
C HIS A 171 -14.25 23.71 -6.20
N GLU A 172 -15.17 22.79 -5.97
CA GLU A 172 -16.31 22.99 -5.07
C GLU A 172 -15.85 23.28 -3.63
N LYS A 173 -14.80 22.60 -3.17
CA LYS A 173 -14.25 22.81 -1.82
C LYS A 173 -13.55 24.17 -1.66
N THR A 174 -12.95 24.70 -2.72
CA THR A 174 -12.40 26.07 -2.73
C THR A 174 -13.49 27.13 -2.85
N PHE A 175 -14.53 26.88 -3.64
CA PHE A 175 -15.67 27.78 -3.79
C PHE A 175 -16.44 27.97 -2.47
N ASN A 176 -16.72 26.87 -1.76
CA ASN A 176 -17.40 26.88 -0.45
C ASN A 176 -16.54 27.42 0.71
N ARG A 177 -15.28 27.79 0.48
CA ARG A 177 -14.40 28.45 1.46
C ARG A 177 -14.24 29.95 1.22
N SER A 178 -14.70 30.45 0.08
CA SER A 178 -14.66 31.86 -0.31
C SER A 178 -16.00 32.58 -0.13
N GLU A 179 -17.05 31.86 0.27
CA GLU A 179 -18.29 32.38 0.87
C GLU A 179 -18.19 32.31 2.40
#